data_AF-A0A4Y9QVC2-F1
#
_entry.id   AF-A0A4Y9QVC2-F1
#
_cell.length_a   1.000
_cell.length_b   1.000
_cell.length_c   1.000
_cell.angle_alpha   90.00
_cell.angle_beta   90.00
_cell.angle_gamma   90.00
#
_symmetry.space_group_name_H-M   'P 1'
#
loop_
_entity.id
_entity.type
_entity.pdbx_description
1 polymer ?
#
loop_
_entity_poly.entity_id
_entity_poly.type
_entity_poly.pdbx_seq_one_letter_code
_entity_poly.pdbx_strand_id
1 'polypeptide(L)'
;MKKTLFLVLFGLFSLPALSQVTVSYHQSNLPFVGVNKQFGERFIPEFRIGTDDFLSSLDLELVANVLITKKESFEFYGGFGGHVGDIDGLVIPLGINIYPFSKKDFGFHMELAPIFGDWNLLRGSFGIRYRFLND
;
A
#
# COMPACT_ATOMS: atom_id res chain seq x y z
N MET A 1 -5.65 17.42 31.09
CA MET A 1 -4.58 18.34 30.64
C MET A 1 -3.40 17.62 29.98
N LYS A 2 -2.71 16.67 30.65
CA LYS A 2 -1.59 15.93 30.03
C LYS A 2 -1.98 15.16 28.76
N LYS A 3 -3.12 14.46 28.76
CA LYS A 3 -3.62 13.68 27.60
C LYS A 3 -3.93 14.55 26.37
N THR A 4 -4.50 15.74 26.59
CA THR A 4 -4.84 16.70 25.52
C THR A 4 -3.58 17.32 24.92
N LEU A 5 -2.57 17.62 25.75
CA LEU A 5 -1.26 18.09 25.29
C LEU A 5 -0.54 17.03 24.45
N PHE A 6 -0.60 15.75 24.85
CA PHE A 6 -0.05 14.65 24.05
C PHE A 6 -0.75 14.50 22.69
N LEU A 7 -2.07 14.63 22.62
CA LEU A 7 -2.82 14.59 21.36
C LEU A 7 -2.47 15.77 20.44
N VAL A 8 -2.34 16.98 20.99
CA VAL A 8 -1.94 18.16 20.21
C VAL A 8 -0.48 18.06 19.73
N LEU A 9 0.43 17.59 20.59
CA LEU A 9 1.81 17.31 20.19
C LEU A 9 1.88 16.22 19.10
N PHE A 10 1.11 15.13 19.23
CA PHE A 10 1.05 14.07 18.22
C PHE A 10 0.50 14.59 16.89
N GLY A 11 -0.55 15.43 16.92
CA GLY A 11 -1.07 16.09 15.73
C GLY A 11 -0.06 17.03 15.07
N LEU A 12 0.70 17.81 15.84
CA LEU A 12 1.72 18.72 15.30
C LEU A 12 2.93 17.98 14.69
N PHE A 13 3.32 16.83 15.23
CA PHE A 13 4.39 15.98 14.66
C PHE A 13 3.94 15.17 13.43
N SER A 14 2.64 15.01 13.18
CA SER A 14 2.12 14.29 12.00
C SER A 14 2.21 15.08 10.69
N LEU A 15 2.31 16.42 10.73
CA LEU A 15 2.29 17.27 9.53
C LEU A 15 3.51 17.08 8.60
N PRO A 16 4.77 17.04 9.08
CA PRO A 16 5.92 16.74 8.20
C PRO A 16 6.03 15.25 7.81
N ALA A 17 5.26 14.37 8.46
CA ALA A 17 5.26 12.94 8.20
C ALA A 17 4.40 12.52 6.98
N LEU A 18 3.62 13.44 6.42
CA LEU A 18 2.80 13.22 5.22
C LEU A 18 3.61 13.22 3.92
N SER A 19 4.81 13.81 3.93
CA SER A 19 5.73 13.64 2.81
C SER A 19 6.04 12.15 2.65
N GLN A 20 5.87 11.63 1.43
CA GLN A 20 6.07 10.21 1.09
C GLN A 20 4.93 9.25 1.49
N VAL A 21 3.76 9.75 1.87
CA VAL A 21 2.54 8.93 1.95
C VAL A 21 2.02 8.68 0.52
N THR A 22 1.61 7.45 0.24
CA THR A 22 0.86 7.10 -0.98
C THR A 22 -0.47 6.46 -0.60
N VAL A 23 -1.51 6.79 -1.33
CA VAL A 23 -2.77 6.03 -1.35
C VAL A 23 -2.90 5.31 -2.69
N SER A 24 -3.35 4.07 -2.67
CA SER A 24 -3.50 3.20 -3.85
C SER A 24 -4.87 2.54 -3.85
N TYR A 25 -5.37 2.21 -5.03
CA TYR A 25 -6.55 1.36 -5.20
C TYR A 25 -6.20 0.19 -6.10
N HIS A 26 -6.24 -1.02 -5.55
CA HIS A 26 -5.92 -2.28 -6.20
C HIS A 26 -7.21 -2.95 -6.67
N GLN A 27 -7.55 -2.84 -7.94
CA GLN A 27 -8.70 -3.53 -8.51
C GLN A 27 -8.36 -5.00 -8.79
N SER A 28 -9.13 -5.91 -8.21
CA SER A 28 -9.14 -7.34 -8.56
C SER A 28 -10.47 -7.98 -8.12
N ASN A 29 -10.53 -9.32 -8.05
CA ASN A 29 -11.63 -10.04 -7.40
C ASN A 29 -11.60 -9.94 -5.86
N LEU A 30 -10.47 -9.49 -5.30
CA LEU A 30 -10.32 -9.05 -3.91
C LEU A 30 -9.77 -7.61 -3.97
N PRO A 31 -10.63 -6.59 -4.08
CA PRO A 31 -10.18 -5.23 -4.32
C PRO A 31 -9.79 -4.53 -3.00
N PHE A 32 -8.68 -3.78 -3.01
CA PHE A 32 -8.18 -3.09 -1.81
C PHE A 32 -7.97 -1.60 -2.02
N VAL A 33 -8.20 -0.81 -0.97
CA VAL A 33 -7.57 0.50 -0.81
C VAL A 33 -6.32 0.35 0.05
N GLY A 34 -5.19 0.86 -0.43
CA GLY A 34 -3.89 0.79 0.24
C GLY A 34 -3.42 2.16 0.71
N VAL A 35 -2.75 2.19 1.85
CA VAL A 35 -2.01 3.35 2.37
C VAL A 35 -0.61 2.90 2.73
N ASN A 36 0.39 3.55 2.13
CA ASN A 36 1.78 3.28 2.43
C ASN A 36 2.56 4.56 2.72
N LYS A 37 3.70 4.38 3.36
CA LYS A 37 4.71 5.42 3.51
C LYS A 37 6.05 4.87 3.06
N GLN A 38 6.73 5.56 2.14
CA GLN A 38 8.09 5.18 1.79
C GLN A 38 9.05 5.58 2.91
N PHE A 39 9.85 4.63 3.41
CA PHE A 39 10.93 4.88 4.35
C PHE A 39 12.27 4.75 3.63
N GLY A 40 13.07 5.82 3.71
CA GLY A 40 14.32 5.91 2.97
C GLY A 40 14.10 5.80 1.45
N GLU A 41 14.99 5.10 0.77
CA GLU A 41 14.95 5.03 -0.70
C GLU A 41 14.10 3.89 -1.26
N ARG A 42 13.85 2.83 -0.48
CA ARG A 42 13.35 1.55 -1.01
C ARG A 42 12.24 0.88 -0.21
N PHE A 43 12.14 1.07 1.10
CA PHE A 43 11.18 0.31 1.92
C PHE A 43 9.79 0.97 1.89
N ILE A 44 8.74 0.19 1.62
CA ILE A 44 7.37 0.66 1.45
C ILE A 44 6.41 -0.32 2.17
N PRO A 45 6.22 -0.19 3.48
CA PRO A 45 5.14 -0.88 4.17
C PRO A 45 3.80 -0.29 3.73
N GLU A 46 2.85 -1.15 3.42
CA GLU A 46 1.51 -0.79 2.98
C GLU A 46 0.47 -1.56 3.79
N PHE A 47 -0.49 -0.82 4.33
CA PHE A 47 -1.69 -1.38 4.93
C PHE A 47 -2.84 -1.26 3.95
N ARG A 48 -3.61 -2.33 3.79
CA ARG A 48 -4.65 -2.48 2.78
C ARG A 48 -5.93 -2.93 3.47
N ILE A 49 -7.05 -2.36 3.03
CA ILE A 49 -8.39 -2.69 3.51
C ILE A 49 -9.21 -3.10 2.29
N GLY A 50 -9.91 -4.23 2.39
CA GLY A 50 -10.83 -4.71 1.36
C GLY A 50 -11.96 -3.70 1.11
N THR A 51 -12.43 -3.68 -0.12
CA THR A 51 -13.41 -2.69 -0.60
C THR A 51 -14.68 -3.32 -1.17
N ASP A 52 -14.79 -4.65 -1.14
CA ASP A 52 -15.96 -5.41 -1.56
C ASP A 52 -16.37 -6.40 -0.46
N ASP A 53 -16.44 -5.87 0.77
CA ASP A 53 -16.58 -6.66 1.99
C ASP A 53 -17.80 -6.20 2.79
N PHE A 54 -18.35 -7.10 3.60
CA PHE A 54 -19.29 -6.70 4.65
C PHE A 54 -18.53 -6.01 5.78
N LEU A 55 -19.09 -4.93 6.34
CA LEU A 55 -18.48 -4.23 7.49
C LEU A 55 -18.28 -5.13 8.74
N SER A 56 -18.96 -6.27 8.82
CA SER A 56 -18.78 -7.28 9.87
C SER A 56 -17.61 -8.23 9.64
N SER A 57 -17.07 -8.29 8.42
CA SER A 57 -16.00 -9.20 7.99
C SER A 57 -15.15 -8.49 6.93
N LEU A 58 -14.24 -7.63 7.40
CA LEU A 58 -13.33 -6.88 6.53
C LEU A 58 -12.06 -7.67 6.26
N ASP A 59 -11.66 -7.74 5.00
CA ASP A 59 -10.35 -8.19 4.58
C ASP A 59 -9.32 -7.11 4.92
N LEU A 60 -8.26 -7.51 5.62
CA LEU A 60 -7.14 -6.66 5.96
C LEU A 60 -5.85 -7.30 5.47
N GLU A 61 -4.98 -6.49 4.88
CA GLU A 61 -3.69 -6.97 4.39
C GLU A 61 -2.59 -5.99 4.79
N LEU A 62 -1.49 -6.53 5.30
CA LEU A 62 -0.30 -5.76 5.66
C LEU A 62 0.90 -6.35 4.92
N VAL A 63 1.50 -5.55 4.06
CA VAL A 63 2.65 -5.95 3.24
C VAL A 63 3.84 -5.05 3.48
N ALA A 64 5.02 -5.66 3.50
CA ALA A 64 6.31 -5.01 3.56
C ALA A 64 6.97 -5.09 2.17
N ASN A 65 6.88 -4.01 1.39
CA ASN A 65 7.46 -3.96 0.06
C ASN A 65 8.85 -3.33 0.04
N VAL A 66 9.67 -3.73 -0.92
CA VAL A 66 10.98 -3.16 -1.21
C VAL A 66 11.05 -2.82 -2.71
N LEU A 67 11.43 -1.59 -3.03
CA LEU A 67 11.77 -1.19 -4.40
C LEU A 67 13.05 -1.90 -4.82
N ILE A 68 12.92 -2.81 -5.78
CA ILE A 68 14.03 -3.55 -6.40
C ILE A 68 14.67 -2.68 -7.48
N THR A 69 13.84 -2.00 -8.27
CA THR A 69 14.29 -1.05 -9.30
C THR A 69 13.53 0.26 -9.15
N LYS A 70 14.25 1.38 -9.23
CA LYS A 70 13.69 2.74 -9.20
C LYS A 70 14.24 3.53 -10.38
N LYS A 71 13.36 3.85 -11.33
CA LYS A 71 13.60 4.74 -12.48
C LYS A 71 12.63 5.91 -12.40
N GLU A 72 12.86 6.94 -13.20
CA GLU A 72 12.08 8.19 -13.15
C GLU A 72 10.57 7.98 -13.37
N SER A 73 10.19 7.10 -14.30
CA SER A 73 8.78 6.85 -14.66
C SER A 73 8.31 5.43 -14.36
N PHE A 74 9.17 4.60 -13.77
CA PHE A 74 8.91 3.18 -13.53
C PHE A 74 9.62 2.69 -12.27
N GLU A 75 8.90 1.91 -11.46
CA GLU A 75 9.47 1.25 -10.30
C GLU A 75 9.00 -0.21 -10.27
N PHE A 76 9.91 -1.12 -9.96
CA PHE A 76 9.61 -2.53 -9.71
C PHE A 76 9.81 -2.82 -8.24
N TYR A 77 8.84 -3.49 -7.61
CA TYR A 77 8.89 -3.86 -6.21
C TYR A 77 8.53 -5.32 -6.01
N GLY A 78 9.05 -5.86 -4.92
CA GLY A 78 8.61 -7.12 -4.36
C GLY A 78 8.43 -6.98 -2.86
N GLY A 79 7.62 -7.84 -2.27
CA GLY A 79 7.35 -7.78 -0.84
C GLY A 79 6.89 -9.11 -0.28
N PHE A 80 6.56 -9.06 1.00
CA PHE A 80 5.91 -10.15 1.72
C PHE A 80 4.95 -9.54 2.75
N GLY A 81 3.91 -10.27 3.11
CA GLY A 81 2.91 -9.79 4.05
C GLY A 81 1.97 -10.88 4.51
N GLY A 82 0.92 -10.45 5.20
CA GLY A 82 -0.19 -11.31 5.61
C GLY A 82 -1.52 -10.69 5.22
N HIS A 83 -2.44 -11.56 4.82
CA HIS A 83 -3.85 -11.25 4.59
C HIS A 83 -4.68 -11.98 5.65
N VAL A 84 -5.67 -11.28 6.21
CA VAL A 84 -6.66 -11.84 7.14
C VAL A 84 -8.06 -11.43 6.71
N GLY A 85 -8.99 -12.39 6.75
CA GLY A 85 -10.40 -12.20 6.34
C GLY A 85 -10.96 -13.45 5.68
N ASP A 86 -11.47 -13.33 4.45
CA ASP A 86 -12.09 -14.44 3.73
C ASP A 86 -11.06 -15.49 3.26
N ILE A 87 -9.82 -15.06 3.01
CA ILE A 87 -8.70 -15.94 2.62
C ILE A 87 -7.46 -15.61 3.47
N ASP A 88 -7.33 -16.25 4.62
CA ASP A 88 -6.15 -16.06 5.48
C ASP A 88 -4.88 -16.63 4.81
N GLY A 89 -3.77 -15.90 4.87
CA GLY A 89 -2.50 -16.41 4.36
C GLY A 89 -1.34 -15.43 4.26
N LEU A 90 -0.17 -15.99 3.93
CA LEU A 90 1.03 -15.24 3.57
C LEU A 90 0.91 -14.70 2.13
N VAL A 91 1.14 -13.41 1.95
CA VAL A 91 1.06 -12.73 0.64
C VAL A 91 2.47 -12.40 0.14
N ILE A 92 2.76 -12.64 -1.14
CA ILE A 92 4.04 -12.29 -1.78
C ILE A 92 3.80 -11.36 -2.98
N PRO A 93 3.61 -10.05 -2.78
CA PRO A 93 3.37 -9.13 -3.89
C PRO A 93 4.63 -8.92 -4.73
N LEU A 94 4.46 -8.96 -6.06
CA LEU A 94 5.42 -8.53 -7.07
C LEU A 94 4.71 -7.55 -7.99
N GLY A 95 5.16 -6.30 -8.04
CA GLY A 95 4.42 -5.29 -8.76
C GLY A 95 5.29 -4.22 -9.41
N ILE A 96 4.64 -3.47 -10.28
CA ILE A 96 5.21 -2.32 -10.96
C ILE A 96 4.38 -1.09 -10.69
N ASN A 97 5.06 0.05 -10.56
CA ASN A 97 4.45 1.37 -10.49
C ASN A 97 4.91 2.19 -11.69
N ILE A 98 3.97 2.85 -12.36
CA ILE A 98 4.24 3.66 -13.55
C ILE A 98 3.74 5.08 -13.29
N TYR A 99 4.60 6.07 -13.51
CA TYR A 99 4.29 7.50 -13.33
C TYR A 99 4.47 8.23 -14.65
N PRO A 100 3.43 8.26 -15.51
CA PRO A 100 3.54 8.78 -16.88
C PRO A 100 3.54 10.31 -16.96
N PHE A 101 3.11 11.00 -15.90
CA PHE A 101 3.00 12.46 -15.86
C PHE A 101 4.33 13.12 -15.47
N SER A 102 4.49 14.41 -15.76
CA SER A 102 5.68 15.19 -15.37
C SER A 102 5.79 15.30 -13.84
N LYS A 103 4.68 15.62 -13.17
CA LYS A 103 4.57 15.51 -11.72
C LYS A 103 4.36 14.03 -11.38
N LYS A 104 5.26 13.45 -10.59
CA LYS A 104 5.29 12.01 -10.27
C LYS A 104 4.43 11.67 -9.04
N ASP A 105 3.34 12.42 -8.85
CA ASP A 105 2.38 12.22 -7.78
C ASP A 105 1.36 11.16 -8.14
N PHE A 106 0.76 11.23 -9.33
CA PHE A 106 -0.22 10.27 -9.80
C PHE A 106 0.40 9.20 -10.71
N GLY A 107 -0.02 7.95 -10.52
CA GLY A 107 0.47 6.83 -11.31
C GLY A 107 -0.49 5.64 -11.32
N PHE A 108 -0.06 4.63 -12.06
CA PHE A 108 -0.73 3.34 -12.16
C PHE A 108 0.12 2.27 -11.49
N HIS A 109 -0.51 1.18 -11.07
CA HIS A 109 0.21 0.00 -10.63
C HIS A 109 -0.40 -1.28 -11.20
N MET A 110 0.43 -2.31 -11.31
CA MET A 110 0.00 -3.68 -11.57
C MET A 110 0.76 -4.58 -10.62
N GLU A 111 0.08 -5.55 -10.02
CA GLU A 111 0.65 -6.43 -9.01
C GLU A 111 0.17 -7.87 -9.22
N LEU A 112 1.10 -8.81 -9.08
CA LEU A 112 0.85 -10.23 -8.94
C LEU A 112 1.20 -10.65 -7.51
N ALA A 113 0.25 -11.21 -6.79
CA ALA A 113 0.38 -11.56 -5.39
C ALA A 113 -0.14 -12.99 -5.15
N PRO A 114 0.73 -14.01 -5.10
CA PRO A 114 0.39 -15.30 -4.54
C PRO A 114 0.07 -15.16 -3.05
N ILE A 115 -1.00 -15.82 -2.62
CA ILE A 115 -1.45 -15.94 -1.23
C ILE A 115 -1.39 -17.43 -0.87
N PHE A 116 -0.63 -17.76 0.18
CA PHE A 116 -0.44 -19.11 0.69
C PHE A 116 -1.07 -19.23 2.08
N GLY A 117 -2.12 -20.04 2.19
CA GLY A 117 -2.81 -20.31 3.44
C GLY A 117 -3.64 -21.58 3.32
N ASP A 118 -4.86 -21.56 3.83
CA ASP A 118 -5.78 -22.70 3.70
C ASP A 118 -6.16 -22.96 2.22
N TRP A 119 -6.19 -21.88 1.42
CA TRP A 119 -6.41 -21.91 -0.01
C TRP A 119 -5.26 -21.16 -0.70
N ASN A 120 -4.67 -21.77 -1.73
CA ASN A 120 -3.64 -21.10 -2.52
C ASN A 120 -4.31 -20.28 -3.64
N LEU A 121 -4.12 -18.97 -3.61
CA LEU A 121 -4.68 -18.05 -4.61
C LEU A 121 -3.57 -17.25 -5.27
N LEU A 122 -3.58 -17.17 -6.60
CA LEU A 122 -2.76 -16.21 -7.34
C LEU A 122 -3.62 -14.99 -7.70
N ARG A 123 -3.43 -13.88 -6.98
CA ARG A 123 -4.18 -12.65 -7.21
C ARG A 123 -3.42 -11.72 -8.15
N GLY A 124 -4.01 -11.39 -9.30
CA GLY A 124 -3.56 -10.30 -10.16
C GLY A 124 -4.39 -9.05 -9.90
N SER A 125 -3.76 -7.88 -9.82
CA SER A 125 -4.45 -6.59 -9.68
C SER A 125 -3.85 -5.53 -10.58
N PHE A 126 -4.69 -4.57 -10.97
CA PHE A 126 -4.27 -3.32 -11.59
C PHE A 126 -4.90 -2.17 -10.82
N GLY A 127 -4.33 -0.98 -10.92
CA GLY A 127 -4.86 0.11 -10.13
C GLY A 127 -4.22 1.45 -10.35
N ILE A 128 -4.66 2.39 -9.53
CA ILE A 128 -4.16 3.77 -9.49
C ILE A 128 -3.47 4.02 -8.15
N ARG A 129 -2.59 5.01 -8.12
CA ARG A 129 -1.94 5.46 -6.90
C ARG A 129 -1.62 6.94 -6.95
N TYR A 130 -1.67 7.57 -5.79
CA TYR A 130 -1.37 8.99 -5.60
C TYR A 130 -0.38 9.18 -4.46
N ARG A 131 0.73 9.86 -4.72
CA ARG A 131 1.79 10.20 -3.77
C ARG A 131 1.65 11.63 -3.32
N PHE A 132 1.62 11.83 -2.02
CA PHE A 132 1.73 13.15 -1.41
C PHE A 132 3.20 13.57 -1.42
N LEU A 133 3.59 14.24 -2.49
CA LEU A 133 4.90 14.87 -2.64
C LEU A 133 4.87 16.25 -1.96
N ASN A 134 5.95 16.61 -1.27
CA ASN A 134 6.16 18.00 -0.90
C ASN A 134 6.66 18.75 -2.14
N ASP A 135 6.01 19.87 -2.46
CA ASP A 135 6.51 20.82 -3.47
C ASP A 135 7.77 21.54 -2.97
#